data_AF-A0AAV3QFB7-F1
#
_entry.id   AF-A0AAV3QFB7-F1
#
_cell.length_a   1.000
_cell.length_b   1.000
_cell.length_c   1.000
_cell.angle_alpha   90.00
_cell.angle_beta   90.00
_cell.angle_gamma   90.00
#
_symmetry.space_group_name_H-M   'P 1'
#
loop_
_entity.id
_entity.type
_entity.pdbx_description
1 polymer ?
#
loop_
_entity_poly.entity_id
_entity_poly.type
_entity_poly.pdbx_seq_one_letter_code
_entity_poly.pdbx_strand_id
1 'polypeptide(L)'
;MTPFISLLLSFMIILVILDLHVFGIEAKPSNKAMLTINGFQKGESGGGASKCDGKFHSDKSKIVALSTRWYNGGSRCHHLIKITAKNGRSVEAMVVDECDSHRGCAKNIVDASEAVWKGLGVKKHDWGLMEVTWSDV
;
A
#
# COMPACT_ATOMS: atom_id res chain seq x y z
N MET A 1 0.40 39.36 -44.10
CA MET A 1 0.20 38.41 -42.99
C MET A 1 1.48 38.45 -42.17
N THR A 2 1.44 39.12 -41.03
CA THR A 2 2.62 39.67 -40.34
C THR A 2 3.42 38.57 -39.61
N PRO A 3 4.77 38.67 -39.57
CA PRO A 3 5.63 37.69 -38.89
C PRO A 3 5.30 37.52 -37.40
N PHE A 4 4.69 38.55 -36.80
CA PHE A 4 4.21 38.54 -35.42
C PHE A 4 3.12 37.49 -35.15
N ILE A 5 2.22 37.22 -36.10
CA ILE A 5 1.13 36.25 -35.90
C ILE A 5 1.67 34.80 -35.94
N SER A 6 2.64 34.54 -36.82
CA SER A 6 3.30 33.23 -36.92
C SER A 6 4.10 32.86 -35.67
N LEU A 7 4.73 33.85 -35.02
CA LEU A 7 5.51 33.65 -33.80
C LEU A 7 4.62 33.41 -32.57
N LEU A 8 3.48 34.09 -32.49
CA LEU A 8 2.48 33.86 -31.44
C LEU A 8 1.85 32.47 -31.55
N LEU A 9 1.53 32.02 -32.76
CA LEU A 9 0.98 30.68 -32.99
C LEU A 9 1.99 29.57 -32.64
N SER A 10 3.28 29.72 -32.98
CA SER A 10 4.28 28.72 -32.62
C SER A 10 4.56 28.67 -31.11
N PHE A 11 4.56 29.82 -30.43
CA PHE A 11 4.71 29.88 -28.98
C PHE A 11 3.52 29.22 -28.26
N MET A 12 2.29 29.46 -28.72
CA MET A 12 1.10 28.80 -28.18
C MET A 12 1.13 27.28 -28.41
N ILE A 13 1.61 26.82 -29.58
CA ILE A 13 1.78 25.37 -29.85
C ILE A 13 2.87 24.76 -28.94
N ILE A 14 3.99 25.46 -28.71
CA ILE A 14 5.05 25.00 -27.80
C ILE A 14 4.53 24.94 -26.35
N LEU A 15 3.77 25.94 -25.90
CA LEU A 15 3.12 25.92 -24.58
C LEU A 15 2.16 24.75 -24.46
N VAL A 16 1.30 24.51 -25.46
CA VAL A 16 0.35 23.38 -25.48
C VAL A 16 1.08 22.02 -25.52
N ILE A 17 2.21 21.89 -26.22
CA ILE A 17 3.02 20.65 -26.25
C ILE A 17 3.76 20.44 -24.92
N LEU A 18 4.26 21.50 -24.29
CA LEU A 18 4.87 21.43 -22.97
C LEU A 18 3.83 21.03 -21.92
N ASP A 19 2.61 21.57 -22.01
CA ASP A 19 1.49 21.17 -21.15
C ASP A 19 1.04 19.71 -21.41
N LEU A 20 1.05 19.24 -22.67
CA LEU A 20 0.68 17.85 -23.01
C LEU A 20 1.63 16.80 -22.40
N HIS A 21 2.90 17.16 -22.15
CA HIS A 21 3.86 16.29 -21.45
C HIS A 21 3.72 16.36 -19.92
N VAL A 22 3.04 17.37 -19.39
CA VAL A 22 2.83 17.57 -17.93
C VAL A 22 1.56 16.88 -17.43
N PHE A 23 0.67 16.41 -18.32
CA PHE A 23 -0.44 15.50 -17.96
C PHE A 23 -0.01 14.03 -17.84
N GLY A 24 1.25 13.77 -17.47
CA GLY A 24 1.66 12.46 -16.99
C GLY A 24 0.93 12.16 -15.68
N ILE A 25 0.16 11.08 -15.65
CA ILE A 25 -0.50 10.59 -14.42
C ILE A 25 0.58 10.45 -13.34
N GLU A 26 0.58 11.33 -12.34
CA GLU A 26 1.52 11.26 -11.23
C GLU A 26 1.17 10.01 -10.41
N ALA A 27 1.84 8.90 -10.69
CA ALA A 27 1.69 7.69 -9.92
C ALA A 27 2.19 7.96 -8.51
N LYS A 28 1.29 7.88 -7.51
CA LYS A 28 1.68 7.93 -6.10
C LYS A 28 2.87 6.98 -5.85
N PRO A 29 3.91 7.42 -5.12
CA PRO A 29 5.02 6.54 -4.76
C PRO A 29 4.50 5.25 -4.12
N SER A 30 4.95 4.11 -4.63
CA SER A 30 4.54 2.79 -4.15
C SER A 30 5.76 1.98 -3.67
N ASN A 31 5.57 1.27 -2.58
CA ASN A 31 6.58 0.45 -1.93
C ASN A 31 6.40 -1.00 -2.38
N LYS A 32 7.46 -1.66 -2.84
CA LYS A 32 7.45 -3.12 -3.05
C LYS A 32 7.50 -3.83 -1.71
N ALA A 33 6.65 -4.82 -1.50
CA ALA A 33 6.56 -5.58 -0.26
C ALA A 33 6.30 -7.06 -0.50
N MET A 34 6.57 -7.84 0.53
CA MET A 34 6.06 -9.20 0.68
C MET A 34 4.82 -9.17 1.56
N LEU A 35 3.71 -9.68 1.04
CA LEU A 35 2.48 -9.91 1.78
C LEU A 35 2.57 -11.28 2.46
N THR A 36 2.36 -11.30 3.78
CA THR A 36 2.23 -12.53 4.57
C THR A 36 0.83 -12.64 5.17
N ILE A 37 0.49 -13.81 5.73
CA ILE A 37 -0.79 -14.05 6.41
C ILE A 37 -0.58 -14.01 7.92
N ASN A 38 -1.39 -13.23 8.61
CA ASN A 38 -1.39 -13.15 10.07
C ASN A 38 -2.81 -13.18 10.65
N GLY A 39 -2.97 -13.92 11.74
CA GLY A 39 -4.15 -13.87 12.58
C GLY A 39 -4.01 -12.81 13.66
N PHE A 40 -5.00 -11.92 13.76
CA PHE A 40 -5.06 -10.79 14.68
C PHE A 40 -5.98 -11.06 15.89
N GLN A 41 -6.60 -12.24 15.94
CA GLN A 41 -7.44 -12.63 17.07
C GLN A 41 -6.60 -13.19 18.22
N LYS A 42 -7.19 -13.23 19.40
CA LYS A 42 -6.53 -13.76 20.59
C LYS A 42 -6.19 -15.24 20.41
N GLY A 43 -4.91 -15.58 20.59
CA GLY A 43 -4.42 -16.96 20.49
C GLY A 43 -4.02 -17.38 19.08
N GLU A 44 -3.99 -16.47 18.11
CA GLU A 44 -3.52 -16.72 16.75
C GLU A 44 -2.04 -16.34 16.56
N SER A 45 -1.55 -16.42 15.31
CA SER A 45 -0.15 -16.22 14.96
C SER A 45 0.40 -14.84 15.32
N GLY A 46 -0.43 -13.81 15.37
CA GLY A 46 -0.02 -12.45 15.74
C GLY A 46 0.42 -12.34 17.20
N GLY A 47 0.11 -13.35 18.01
CA GLY A 47 0.55 -13.44 19.40
C GLY A 47 -0.15 -12.43 20.31
N GLY A 48 0.46 -11.26 20.48
CA GLY A 48 0.00 -10.21 21.38
C GLY A 48 -1.16 -9.38 20.81
N ALA A 49 -1.69 -8.48 21.63
CA ALA A 49 -2.62 -7.46 21.15
C ALA A 49 -1.86 -6.42 20.30
N SER A 50 -2.54 -5.86 19.29
CA SER A 50 -1.90 -5.02 18.29
C SER A 50 -1.37 -3.70 18.84
N LYS A 51 -0.19 -3.28 18.37
CA LYS A 51 0.57 -2.14 18.89
C LYS A 51 -0.14 -0.79 18.84
N CYS A 52 -1.03 -0.56 17.88
CA CYS A 52 -1.68 0.75 17.73
C CYS A 52 -2.69 1.03 18.85
N ASP A 53 -3.42 0.03 19.33
CA ASP A 53 -4.54 0.23 20.24
C ASP A 53 -4.63 -0.77 21.41
N GLY A 54 -3.70 -1.72 21.48
CA GLY A 54 -3.66 -2.75 22.53
C GLY A 54 -4.83 -3.73 22.44
N LYS A 55 -5.42 -3.94 21.26
CA LYS A 55 -6.57 -4.84 21.06
C LYS A 55 -6.26 -5.99 20.12
N PHE A 56 -7.02 -7.07 20.28
CA PHE A 56 -7.15 -8.10 19.25
C PHE A 56 -8.23 -7.66 18.26
N HIS A 57 -8.07 -8.06 17.01
CA HIS A 57 -8.96 -7.68 15.92
C HIS A 57 -9.45 -8.92 15.17
N SER A 58 -10.64 -8.86 14.58
CA SER A 58 -11.13 -9.98 13.77
C SER A 58 -10.38 -10.07 12.45
N ASP A 59 -9.99 -11.29 12.06
CA ASP A 59 -9.42 -11.60 10.74
C ASP A 59 -10.36 -11.31 9.57
N LYS A 60 -11.64 -11.06 9.86
CA LYS A 60 -12.65 -10.61 8.88
C LYS A 60 -12.54 -9.12 8.56
N SER A 61 -11.82 -8.35 9.37
CA SER A 61 -11.51 -6.93 9.12
C SER A 61 -10.30 -6.82 8.20
N LYS A 62 -10.30 -5.86 7.27
CA LYS A 62 -9.15 -5.60 6.38
C LYS A 62 -8.09 -4.81 7.12
N ILE A 63 -7.22 -5.53 7.82
CA ILE A 63 -6.17 -4.96 8.67
C ILE A 63 -4.81 -5.58 8.38
N VAL A 64 -3.76 -4.83 8.71
CA VAL A 64 -2.37 -5.24 8.52
C VAL A 64 -1.45 -4.80 9.67
N ALA A 65 -0.35 -5.53 9.83
CA ALA A 65 0.86 -5.08 10.49
C ALA A 65 1.89 -4.63 9.44
N LEU A 66 2.70 -3.63 9.76
CA LEU A 66 3.80 -3.18 8.89
C LEU A 66 5.15 -3.44 9.53
N SER A 67 6.16 -3.80 8.73
CA SER A 67 7.56 -3.83 9.18
C SER A 67 7.94 -2.55 9.92
N THR A 68 8.78 -2.63 10.94
CA THR A 68 9.14 -1.51 11.85
C THR A 68 9.41 -0.18 11.16
N ARG A 69 10.18 -0.17 10.06
CA ARG A 69 10.47 1.06 9.29
C ARG A 69 9.19 1.72 8.74
N TRP A 70 8.25 0.92 8.24
CA TRP A 70 7.00 1.41 7.66
C TRP A 70 5.96 1.71 8.73
N TYR A 71 5.93 0.93 9.81
CA TYR A 71 5.16 1.24 11.02
C TYR A 71 5.56 2.61 11.60
N ASN A 72 6.86 2.94 11.54
CA ASN A 72 7.41 4.27 11.85
C ASN A 72 6.97 4.81 13.22
N GLY A 73 7.16 3.99 14.26
CA GLY A 73 6.77 4.36 15.63
C GLY A 73 5.27 4.60 15.81
N GLY A 74 4.43 4.06 14.92
CA GLY A 74 2.98 4.20 14.97
C GLY A 74 2.44 5.38 14.16
N SER A 75 3.27 6.08 13.37
CA SER A 75 2.80 7.21 12.57
C SER A 75 1.73 6.85 11.53
N ARG A 76 1.57 5.55 11.22
CA ARG A 76 0.54 5.03 10.32
C ARG A 76 -0.62 4.34 11.05
N CYS A 77 -0.65 4.32 12.38
CA CYS A 77 -1.71 3.68 13.13
C CYS A 77 -3.09 4.21 12.72
N HIS A 78 -4.00 3.29 12.42
CA HIS A 78 -5.37 3.57 11.97
C HIS A 78 -5.49 4.32 10.64
N HIS A 79 -4.39 4.52 9.91
CA HIS A 79 -4.41 4.99 8.54
C HIS A 79 -4.60 3.82 7.57
N LEU A 80 -5.18 4.11 6.41
CA LEU A 80 -5.36 3.15 5.33
C LEU A 80 -4.12 3.12 4.44
N ILE A 81 -3.77 1.92 4.02
CA ILE A 81 -2.87 1.69 2.90
C ILE A 81 -3.61 0.97 1.79
N LYS A 82 -3.25 1.26 0.54
CA LYS A 82 -3.71 0.52 -0.63
C LYS A 82 -2.67 -0.52 -0.99
N ILE A 83 -3.05 -1.80 -0.94
CA ILE A 83 -2.21 -2.94 -1.31
C ILE A 83 -2.66 -3.40 -2.70
N THR A 84 -1.71 -3.62 -3.60
CA THR A 84 -1.97 -4.04 -4.99
C THR A 84 -1.18 -5.30 -5.32
N ALA A 85 -1.88 -6.35 -5.76
CA ALA A 85 -1.28 -7.60 -6.19
C ALA A 85 -0.94 -7.59 -7.69
N LYS A 86 -0.08 -8.53 -8.11
CA LYS A 86 0.32 -8.69 -9.53
C LYS A 86 -0.84 -8.97 -10.47
N ASN A 87 -1.96 -9.51 -9.98
CA ASN A 87 -3.18 -9.72 -10.75
C ASN A 87 -3.97 -8.43 -11.02
N GLY A 88 -3.45 -7.27 -10.63
CA GLY A 88 -4.06 -5.95 -10.83
C GLY A 88 -5.15 -5.59 -9.80
N ARG A 89 -5.51 -6.51 -8.90
CA ARG A 89 -6.49 -6.25 -7.84
C ARG A 89 -5.83 -5.48 -6.69
N SER A 90 -6.58 -4.55 -6.12
CA SER A 90 -6.17 -3.80 -4.95
C SER A 90 -7.18 -3.94 -3.82
N VAL A 91 -6.71 -3.75 -2.59
CA VAL A 91 -7.53 -3.65 -1.39
C VAL A 91 -6.97 -2.57 -0.48
N GLU A 92 -7.85 -1.80 0.14
CA GLU A 92 -7.48 -0.90 1.23
C GLU A 92 -7.58 -1.63 2.56
N ALA A 93 -6.57 -1.45 3.41
CA ALA A 93 -6.48 -2.07 4.71
C ALA A 93 -5.95 -1.07 5.74
N MET A 94 -6.47 -1.18 6.97
CA MET A 94 -6.06 -0.33 8.08
C MET A 94 -4.83 -0.90 8.76
N VAL A 95 -3.84 -0.05 9.03
CA VAL A 95 -2.67 -0.44 9.83
C VAL A 95 -3.06 -0.47 11.31
N VAL A 96 -2.87 -1.62 11.95
CA VAL A 96 -3.19 -1.81 13.38
C VAL A 96 -1.99 -2.24 14.21
N ASP A 97 -0.91 -2.71 13.57
CA ASP A 97 0.18 -3.35 14.29
C ASP A 97 1.56 -3.14 13.64
N GLU A 98 2.59 -3.52 14.40
CA GLU A 98 3.98 -3.59 13.97
C GLU A 98 4.40 -5.05 13.77
N CYS A 99 4.94 -5.37 12.59
CA CYS A 99 5.73 -6.58 12.38
C CYS A 99 7.18 -6.26 12.77
N ASP A 100 7.54 -6.51 14.03
CA ASP A 100 8.83 -6.06 14.60
C ASP A 100 10.04 -6.72 13.91
N SER A 101 10.74 -5.93 13.10
CA SER A 101 11.90 -6.40 12.34
C SER A 101 13.14 -6.66 13.19
N HIS A 102 13.14 -6.28 14.47
CA HIS A 102 14.18 -6.63 15.43
C HIS A 102 13.90 -7.99 16.10
N ARG A 103 12.69 -8.54 15.92
CA ARG A 103 12.21 -9.77 16.56
C ARG A 103 11.72 -10.81 15.55
N GLY A 104 12.27 -10.80 14.33
CA GLY A 104 12.11 -11.89 13.36
C GLY A 104 11.33 -11.53 12.10
N CYS A 105 10.62 -10.40 12.04
CA CYS A 105 10.02 -9.94 10.79
C CYS A 105 11.08 -9.46 9.80
N ALA A 106 10.89 -9.72 8.50
CA ALA A 106 11.68 -9.05 7.47
C ALA A 106 11.35 -7.55 7.41
N LYS A 107 12.19 -6.77 6.71
CA LYS A 107 12.12 -5.29 6.67
C LYS A 107 11.09 -4.74 5.67
N ASN A 108 10.49 -5.59 4.86
CA ASN A 108 9.62 -5.25 3.75
C ASN A 108 8.30 -6.07 3.75
N ILE A 109 7.73 -6.28 4.93
CA ILE A 109 6.53 -7.08 5.16
C ILE A 109 5.30 -6.18 5.33
N VAL A 110 4.23 -6.59 4.65
CA VAL A 110 2.85 -6.23 4.99
C VAL A 110 2.21 -7.52 5.50
N ASP A 111 2.00 -7.62 6.80
CA ASP A 111 1.49 -8.84 7.43
C ASP A 111 -0.01 -8.75 7.59
N ALA A 112 -0.77 -9.55 6.85
CA ALA A 112 -2.15 -9.21 6.53
C ALA A 112 -3.15 -10.25 7.01
N SER A 113 -4.31 -9.75 7.44
CA SER A 113 -5.47 -10.57 7.82
C SER A 113 -6.04 -11.37 6.65
N GLU A 114 -6.83 -12.42 6.99
CA GLU A 114 -7.58 -13.22 6.01
C GLU A 114 -8.41 -12.36 5.04
N ALA A 115 -9.06 -11.30 5.53
CA ALA A 115 -9.90 -10.43 4.70
C ALA A 115 -9.12 -9.66 3.63
N VAL A 116 -7.85 -9.32 3.86
CA VAL A 116 -6.98 -8.67 2.87
C VAL A 116 -6.69 -9.62 1.73
N TRP A 117 -6.27 -10.86 2.04
CA TRP A 117 -6.01 -11.89 1.04
C TRP A 117 -7.24 -12.22 0.18
N LYS A 118 -8.41 -12.32 0.82
CA LYS A 118 -9.70 -12.45 0.11
C LYS A 118 -9.99 -11.25 -0.79
N GLY A 119 -9.76 -10.03 -0.30
CA GLY A 119 -9.98 -8.79 -1.06
C GLY A 119 -9.13 -8.73 -2.34
N LEU A 120 -7.89 -9.18 -2.26
CA LEU A 120 -6.96 -9.31 -3.40
C LEU A 120 -7.34 -10.42 -4.38
N GLY A 121 -8.36 -11.23 -4.08
CA GLY A 121 -8.85 -12.29 -4.96
C GLY A 121 -7.86 -13.45 -5.14
N VAL A 122 -6.97 -13.66 -4.18
CA VAL A 122 -6.00 -14.76 -4.20
C VAL A 122 -6.66 -16.02 -3.65
N LYS A 123 -6.49 -17.17 -4.32
CA LYS A 123 -7.07 -18.44 -3.85
C LYS A 123 -6.36 -18.89 -2.59
N LYS A 124 -7.10 -19.50 -1.66
CA LYS A 124 -6.59 -19.87 -0.32
C LYS A 124 -5.34 -20.77 -0.35
N HIS A 125 -5.20 -21.65 -1.35
CA HIS A 125 -4.02 -22.52 -1.48
C HIS A 125 -2.75 -21.75 -1.88
N ASP A 126 -2.87 -20.53 -2.40
CA ASP A 126 -1.76 -19.66 -2.78
C ASP A 126 -1.39 -18.67 -1.65
N TRP A 127 -2.04 -18.76 -0.49
CA TRP A 127 -1.74 -17.87 0.63
C TRP A 127 -0.46 -18.31 1.35
N GLY A 128 0.27 -17.33 1.88
CA GLY A 128 1.47 -17.55 2.68
C GLY A 128 2.49 -16.46 2.45
N LEU A 129 2.92 -16.28 1.20
CA LEU A 129 3.90 -15.28 0.81
C LEU A 129 3.66 -14.83 -0.63
N MET A 130 3.40 -13.55 -0.86
CA MET A 130 3.14 -13.00 -2.20
C MET A 130 3.76 -11.61 -2.36
N GLU A 131 4.37 -11.35 -3.50
CA GLU A 131 4.82 -9.98 -3.84
C GLU A 131 3.64 -9.05 -4.10
N VAL A 132 3.67 -7.87 -3.49
CA VAL A 132 2.70 -6.79 -3.68
C VAL A 132 3.40 -5.44 -3.78
N THR A 133 2.67 -4.43 -4.20
CA THR A 133 3.01 -3.03 -3.92
C THR A 133 2.02 -2.43 -2.93
N TRP A 134 2.44 -1.43 -2.17
CA TRP A 134 1.52 -0.66 -1.34
C TRP A 134 1.85 0.83 -1.28
N SER A 135 0.85 1.65 -1.01
CA SER A 135 1.00 3.10 -0.82
C SER A 135 0.06 3.61 0.26
N ASP A 136 0.41 4.75 0.87
CA ASP A 136 -0.51 5.49 1.73
C ASP A 136 -1.72 6.00 0.88
N VAL A 137 -2.93 5.90 1.43
CA VAL A 137 -4.19 6.37 0.79
C VAL A 137 -4.34 7.87 0.94
#